data_AF-V4U5V0-F1
#
_entry.id   AF-V4U5V0-F1
#
_cell.length_a   1.000
_cell.length_b   1.000
_cell.length_c   1.000
_cell.angle_alpha   90.00
_cell.angle_beta   90.00
_cell.angle_gamma   90.00
#
_symmetry.space_group_name_H-M   'P 1'
#
loop_
_entity.id
_entity.type
_entity.pdbx_description
1 polymer ?
#
loop_
_entity_poly.entity_id
_entity_poly.type
_entity_poly.pdbx_seq_one_letter_code
_entity_poly.pdbx_strand_id
1 'polypeptide(L)'
;MAPKSFEKLKVEIKKIENEDDRMITFSERRSGIYKKAPRFAIMVVSPSGEPYSFGHPSIEAVANRFLGLNQPPIDNNHPLAEARRQLPSFQYNKK
;
A
#
# COMPACT_ATOMS: atom_id res chain seq x y z
N MET A 1 -34.58 -18.46 -1.37
CA MET A 1 -34.71 -17.01 -1.66
C MET A 1 -33.35 -16.38 -1.44
N ALA A 2 -32.59 -16.08 -2.49
CA ALA A 2 -31.25 -15.49 -2.33
C ALA A 2 -31.41 -14.05 -1.80
N PRO A 3 -30.60 -13.60 -0.82
CA PRO A 3 -30.66 -12.23 -0.36
C PRO A 3 -30.35 -11.28 -1.51
N LYS A 4 -31.20 -10.26 -1.68
CA LYS A 4 -30.99 -9.18 -2.66
C LYS A 4 -29.66 -8.49 -2.33
N SER A 5 -28.74 -8.46 -3.29
CA SER A 5 -27.52 -7.65 -3.18
C SER A 5 -27.93 -6.18 -3.12
N PHE A 6 -27.64 -5.51 -2.01
CA PHE A 6 -27.81 -4.07 -1.90
C PHE A 6 -26.88 -3.37 -2.91
N GLU A 7 -27.42 -2.40 -3.63
CA GLU A 7 -26.66 -1.59 -4.57
C GLU A 7 -25.53 -0.84 -3.84
N LYS A 8 -24.41 -0.60 -4.53
CA LYS A 8 -23.29 0.15 -3.96
C LYS A 8 -23.72 1.60 -3.72
N LEU A 9 -23.94 1.93 -2.45
CA LEU A 9 -24.26 3.29 -2.05
C LEU A 9 -22.99 4.16 -2.05
N LYS A 10 -23.12 5.40 -2.48
CA LYS A 10 -22.07 6.40 -2.34
C LYS A 10 -21.94 6.76 -0.86
N VAL A 11 -20.72 6.66 -0.34
CA VAL A 11 -20.40 7.03 1.05
C VAL A 11 -19.53 8.29 1.07
N GLU A 12 -19.67 9.09 2.11
CA GLU A 12 -18.80 10.26 2.34
C GLU A 12 -17.37 9.82 2.66
N ILE A 13 -16.37 10.62 2.27
CA ILE A 13 -14.96 10.39 2.60
C ILE A 13 -14.67 10.95 4.00
N LYS A 14 -15.21 10.25 5.00
CA LYS A 14 -14.98 10.49 6.43
C LYS A 14 -14.86 9.15 7.15
N LYS A 15 -14.55 9.19 8.46
CA LYS A 15 -14.53 7.97 9.29
C LYS A 15 -15.94 7.36 9.31
N ILE A 16 -16.01 6.04 9.11
CA ILE A 16 -17.24 5.27 9.30
C ILE A 16 -17.36 4.98 10.79
N GLU A 17 -18.42 5.49 11.42
CA GLU A 17 -18.59 5.39 12.87
C GLU A 17 -19.01 3.98 13.30
N ASN A 18 -19.94 3.35 12.56
CA ASN A 18 -20.31 1.95 12.78
C ASN A 18 -19.08 1.05 12.59
N GLU A 19 -18.77 0.26 13.60
CA GLU A 19 -17.56 -0.54 13.66
C GLU A 19 -17.57 -1.71 12.68
N ASP A 20 -18.68 -2.44 12.58
CA ASP A 20 -18.83 -3.55 11.66
C ASP A 20 -18.72 -3.07 10.20
N ASP A 21 -19.41 -1.99 9.85
CA ASP A 21 -19.34 -1.39 8.52
C ASP A 21 -17.94 -0.89 8.20
N ARG A 22 -17.23 -0.34 9.20
CA ARG A 22 -15.84 0.11 9.05
C ARG A 22 -14.91 -1.07 8.80
N MET A 23 -15.08 -2.19 9.50
CA MET A 23 -14.29 -3.42 9.33
C MET A 23 -14.52 -4.09 7.98
N ILE A 24 -15.79 -4.17 7.55
CA ILE A 24 -16.17 -4.67 6.22
C ILE A 24 -15.55 -3.78 5.14
N THR A 25 -15.77 -2.46 5.23
CA THR A 25 -15.24 -1.49 4.27
C THR A 25 -13.72 -1.52 4.20
N PHE A 26 -13.03 -1.65 5.33
CA PHE A 26 -11.57 -1.81 5.37
C PHE A 26 -11.15 -3.02 4.55
N SER A 27 -11.78 -4.17 4.78
CA SER A 27 -11.47 -5.43 4.10
C SER A 27 -11.68 -5.34 2.59
N GLU A 28 -12.82 -4.77 2.15
CA GLU A 28 -13.13 -4.58 0.75
C GLU A 28 -12.19 -3.59 0.06
N ARG A 29 -11.93 -2.43 0.68
CA ARG A 29 -11.03 -1.41 0.11
C ARG A 29 -9.61 -1.94 0.01
N ARG A 30 -9.11 -2.61 1.05
CA ARG A 30 -7.79 -3.24 1.05
C ARG A 30 -7.66 -4.24 -0.11
N SER A 31 -8.63 -5.14 -0.29
CA SER A 31 -8.66 -6.08 -1.41
C SER A 31 -8.71 -5.38 -2.77
N GLY A 32 -9.52 -4.32 -2.90
CA GLY A 32 -9.60 -3.52 -4.12
C GLY A 32 -8.29 -2.83 -4.48
N ILE A 33 -7.57 -2.29 -3.49
CA ILE A 33 -6.25 -1.68 -3.68
C ILE A 33 -5.25 -2.73 -4.16
N TYR A 34 -5.22 -3.93 -3.55
CA TYR A 34 -4.31 -5.00 -3.96
C TYR A 34 -4.47 -5.40 -5.43
N LYS A 35 -5.73 -5.44 -5.91
CA LYS A 35 -6.03 -5.72 -7.32
C LYS A 35 -5.56 -4.59 -8.26
N LYS A 36 -5.62 -3.33 -7.82
CA LYS A 36 -5.24 -2.17 -8.64
C LYS A 36 -3.73 -1.91 -8.65
N ALA A 37 -3.02 -2.31 -7.62
CA ALA A 37 -1.62 -1.96 -7.40
C ALA A 37 -0.71 -3.20 -7.26
N PRO A 38 -0.75 -4.16 -8.21
CA PRO A 38 -0.03 -5.45 -8.06
C PRO A 38 1.50 -5.31 -8.04
N ARG A 39 2.03 -4.18 -8.51
CA ARG A 39 3.48 -3.89 -8.56
C ARG A 39 3.98 -3.07 -7.36
N PHE A 40 3.08 -2.62 -6.49
CA PHE A 40 3.43 -1.79 -5.34
C PHE A 40 3.48 -2.60 -4.05
N ALA A 41 4.22 -2.09 -3.08
CA ALA A 41 4.15 -2.55 -1.70
C ALA A 41 3.22 -1.63 -0.90
N ILE A 42 2.34 -2.23 -0.11
CA ILE A 42 1.33 -1.54 0.70
C ILE A 42 1.35 -2.15 2.09
N MET A 43 1.29 -1.28 3.09
CA MET A 43 1.10 -1.63 4.49
C MET A 43 -0.10 -0.85 5.03
N VAL A 44 -1.03 -1.54 5.67
CA VAL A 44 -2.22 -0.95 6.30
C VAL A 44 -2.44 -1.57 7.67
N VAL A 45 -2.92 -0.79 8.61
CA VAL A 45 -3.31 -1.26 9.95
C VAL A 45 -4.83 -1.32 9.99
N SER A 46 -5.40 -2.43 10.47
CA SER A 46 -6.85 -2.55 10.62
C SER A 46 -7.37 -1.62 11.72
N PRO A 47 -8.68 -1.33 11.74
CA PRO A 47 -9.28 -0.65 12.87
C PRO A 47 -9.02 -1.34 14.23
N SER A 48 -8.78 -2.65 14.24
CA SER A 48 -8.42 -3.43 15.43
C SER A 48 -6.94 -3.36 15.81
N GLY A 49 -6.11 -2.63 15.06
CA GLY A 49 -4.66 -2.48 15.33
C GLY A 49 -3.78 -3.54 14.67
N GLU A 50 -4.35 -4.50 13.94
CA GLU A 50 -3.60 -5.57 13.30
C GLU A 50 -2.96 -5.10 11.98
N PRO A 51 -1.63 -5.28 11.80
CA PRO A 51 -0.96 -4.89 10.57
C PRO A 51 -1.22 -5.90 9.44
N TYR A 52 -1.38 -5.38 8.23
CA TYR A 52 -1.46 -6.15 7.00
C TYR A 52 -0.52 -5.55 5.98
N SER A 53 0.27 -6.41 5.33
CA SER A 53 1.21 -6.01 4.29
C SER A 53 1.05 -6.86 3.05
N PHE A 54 1.23 -6.24 1.90
CA PHE A 54 1.35 -6.91 0.60
C PHE A 54 2.46 -6.24 -0.19
N GLY A 55 3.21 -7.03 -0.96
CA GLY A 55 4.21 -6.50 -1.88
C GLY A 55 4.69 -7.60 -2.81
N HIS A 56 5.06 -7.21 -4.02
CA HIS A 56 5.66 -8.12 -5.00
C HIS A 56 7.13 -7.73 -5.24
N PRO A 57 8.08 -8.68 -5.23
CA PRO A 57 7.92 -10.13 -5.04
C PRO A 57 7.61 -10.54 -3.59
N SER A 58 7.99 -9.74 -2.61
CA SER A 58 7.54 -9.83 -1.21
C SER A 58 7.68 -8.46 -0.54
N ILE A 59 7.02 -8.25 0.60
CA ILE A 59 7.19 -7.00 1.37
C ILE A 59 8.65 -6.83 1.85
N GLU A 60 9.30 -7.94 2.22
CA GLU A 60 10.70 -7.97 2.66
C GLU A 60 11.66 -7.60 1.52
N ALA A 61 11.45 -8.14 0.31
CA ALA A 61 12.29 -7.79 -0.84
C ALA A 61 12.20 -6.30 -1.18
N VAL A 62 10.99 -5.72 -1.06
CA VAL A 62 10.79 -4.28 -1.27
C VAL A 62 11.47 -3.48 -0.16
N ALA A 63 11.35 -3.91 1.10
CA ALA A 63 12.01 -3.26 2.23
C ALA A 63 13.55 -3.32 2.09
N ASN A 64 14.12 -4.47 1.77
CA ASN A 64 15.56 -4.64 1.57
C ASN A 64 16.10 -3.77 0.43
N ARG A 65 15.33 -3.62 -0.66
CA ARG A 65 15.68 -2.70 -1.76
C ARG A 65 15.61 -1.24 -1.31
N PHE A 66 14.59 -0.88 -0.52
CA PHE A 66 14.41 0.48 0.00
C PHE A 66 15.55 0.85 0.97
N LEU A 67 15.91 -0.06 1.86
CA LEU A 67 16.99 0.09 2.84
C LEU A 67 18.40 -0.07 2.25
N GLY A 68 18.50 -0.46 0.98
CA GLY A 68 19.78 -0.64 0.29
C GLY A 68 20.55 -1.90 0.68
N LEU A 69 19.92 -2.85 1.37
CA LEU A 69 20.55 -4.08 1.87
C LEU A 69 20.88 -5.08 0.76
N ASN A 70 20.16 -5.02 -0.36
CA ASN A 70 20.33 -5.92 -1.52
C ASN A 70 20.91 -5.21 -2.75
N GLN A 71 21.70 -4.15 -2.57
CA GLN A 71 22.32 -3.50 -3.73
C GLN A 71 23.50 -4.35 -4.25
N PRO A 72 23.53 -4.76 -5.53
CA PRO A 72 24.77 -5.21 -6.13
C PRO A 72 25.80 -4.06 -6.08
N PRO A 73 27.11 -4.35 -6.15
CA PRO A 73 28.14 -3.32 -6.23
C PRO A 73 27.76 -2.30 -7.29
N ILE A 74 27.79 -1.02 -6.94
CA ILE A 74 27.41 0.07 -7.83
C ILE A 74 28.44 0.09 -8.97
N ASP A 75 28.11 -0.48 -10.12
CA ASP A 75 28.78 -0.09 -11.36
C ASP A 75 28.27 1.32 -11.70
N ASN A 76 29.18 2.28 -11.64
CA ASN A 76 28.88 3.70 -11.78
C ASN A 76 28.30 4.07 -13.16
N ASN A 77 28.24 3.12 -14.10
CA ASN A 77 27.69 3.29 -15.44
C ASN A 77 26.25 2.76 -15.60
N HIS A 78 25.56 2.33 -14.53
CA HIS A 78 24.22 1.76 -14.65
C HIS A 78 23.09 2.84 -14.66
N PRO A 79 22.20 2.90 -15.67
CA PRO A 79 21.19 3.97 -15.84
C PRO A 79 20.27 4.21 -14.63
N LEU A 80 19.96 3.16 -13.85
CA LEU A 80 19.18 3.27 -12.62
C LEU A 80 19.87 4.07 -11.50
N ALA A 81 21.21 4.12 -11.47
CA ALA A 81 21.96 4.90 -10.48
C ALA A 81 21.81 6.41 -10.74
N GLU A 82 21.79 6.82 -12.02
CA GLU A 82 21.56 8.20 -12.43
C GLU A 82 20.14 8.66 -12.12
N ALA A 83 19.13 7.82 -12.37
CA ALA A 83 17.74 8.12 -12.06
C ALA A 83 17.53 8.34 -10.55
N ARG A 84 18.23 7.60 -9.69
CA ARG A 84 18.16 7.76 -8.22
C ARG A 84 18.80 9.07 -7.74
N ARG A 85 19.81 9.61 -8.44
CA ARG A 85 20.39 10.93 -8.15
C ARG A 85 19.46 12.09 -8.52
N GLN A 86 18.56 11.87 -9.48
CA GLN A 86 17.64 12.90 -9.99
C GLN A 86 16.29 12.94 -9.24
N LEU A 87 15.97 11.96 -8.40
CA LEU A 87 14.73 12.00 -7.61
C LEU A 87 14.83 13.12 -6.56
N PRO A 88 13.95 14.14 -6.61
CA PRO A 88 13.88 15.14 -5.56
C PRO A 88 13.64 14.43 -4.23
N SER A 89 14.42 14.77 -3.20
CA SER A 89 14.14 14.32 -1.84
C SER A 89 12.74 14.83 -1.49
N PHE A 90 11.73 13.97 -1.58
CA PHE A 90 10.40 14.26 -1.07
C PHE A 90 10.53 14.30 0.45
N GLN A 91 10.91 15.46 0.96
CA GLN A 91 10.85 15.75 2.39
C GLN A 91 9.38 15.66 2.78
N TYR A 92 9.06 14.63 3.57
CA TYR A 92 7.74 14.47 4.15
C TYR A 92 7.60 15.56 5.21
N ASN A 93 6.96 16.67 4.85
CA ASN A 93 6.63 17.73 5.81
C ASN A 93 5.64 17.17 6.83
N LYS A 94 6.14 16.89 8.03
CA LYS A 94 5.33 16.72 9.24
C LYS A 94 4.60 18.05 9.49
N LYS A 95 3.27 18.04 9.39
CA LYS A 95 2.41 19.02 10.07
C LYS A 95 1.72 18.31 11.22
#